data_AF-A0A0T1XR53-F1
#
_entry.id   AF-A0A0T1XR53-F1
#
_cell.length_a   1.000
_cell.length_b   1.000
_cell.length_c   1.000
_cell.angle_alpha   90.00
_cell.angle_beta   90.00
_cell.angle_gamma   90.00
#
_symmetry.space_group_name_H-M   'P 1'
#
loop_
_entity.id
_entity.type
_entity.pdbx_description
1 polymer ?
#
loop_
_entity_poly.entity_id
_entity_poly.type
_entity_poly.pdbx_seq_one_letter_code
_entity_poly.pdbx_strand_id
1 'polypeptide(L)'
;MTDSHTKDLMQAMAQAIDEAINGRPLPAEKQFGFVLLIFAKDGEAGNRTNYVSNCDRRDILAALKEITARFEGQAAQSGRA
;
A
#
# COMPACT_ATOMS: atom_id res chain seq x y z
N MET A 1 -7.32 -6.78 -18.46
CA MET A 1 -5.96 -7.22 -18.09
C MET A 1 -6.09 -8.50 -17.27
N THR A 2 -6.13 -9.64 -17.96
CA THR A 2 -6.21 -11.00 -17.41
C THR A 2 -4.80 -11.63 -17.45
N ASP A 3 -4.29 -12.42 -16.50
CA ASP A 3 -4.79 -12.77 -15.16
C ASP A 3 -3.74 -13.49 -14.25
N SER A 4 -2.50 -13.76 -14.73
CA SER A 4 -1.45 -14.44 -13.94
C SER A 4 -0.14 -13.65 -13.88
N HIS A 5 0.43 -13.24 -15.02
CA HIS A 5 1.70 -12.49 -15.04
C HIS A 5 1.70 -11.22 -14.19
N THR A 6 0.58 -10.48 -14.15
CA THR A 6 0.48 -9.29 -13.31
C THR A 6 0.47 -9.63 -11.82
N LYS A 7 -0.17 -10.74 -11.43
CA LYS A 7 -0.20 -11.20 -10.03
C LYS A 7 1.18 -11.67 -9.58
N ASP A 8 1.86 -12.47 -10.42
CA ASP A 8 3.20 -12.98 -10.13
C ASP A 8 4.21 -11.84 -10.03
N LEU A 9 4.14 -10.86 -10.93
CA LEU A 9 4.97 -9.66 -10.87
C LEU A 9 4.69 -8.82 -9.62
N MET A 10 3.42 -8.57 -9.29
CA MET A 10 3.05 -7.83 -8.08
C MET A 10 3.51 -8.54 -6.81
N GLN A 11 3.42 -9.86 -6.77
CA GLN A 11 3.86 -10.65 -5.62
C GLN A 11 5.39 -10.65 -5.49
N ALA A 12 6.12 -10.77 -6.61
CA ALA A 12 7.57 -10.66 -6.62
C ALA A 12 8.03 -9.26 -6.16
N MET A 13 7.38 -8.20 -6.63
CA MET A 13 7.67 -6.83 -6.17
C MET A 13 7.38 -6.67 -4.67
N ALA A 14 6.26 -7.21 -4.18
CA ALA A 14 5.92 -7.15 -2.77
C ALA A 14 6.98 -7.84 -1.90
N GLN A 15 7.43 -9.03 -2.30
CA GLN A 15 8.50 -9.74 -1.60
C GLN A 15 9.82 -8.96 -1.61
N ALA A 16 10.22 -8.40 -2.76
CA ALA A 16 11.45 -7.64 -2.88
C ALA A 16 11.43 -6.36 -2.02
N ILE A 17 10.30 -5.65 -2.00
CA ILE A 17 10.13 -4.44 -1.16
C ILE A 17 10.15 -4.82 0.31
N ASP A 18 9.42 -5.87 0.68
CA ASP A 18 9.37 -6.34 2.07
C ASP A 18 10.76 -6.77 2.56
N GLU A 19 11.53 -7.49 1.75
CA GLU A 19 12.91 -7.87 2.06
C GLU A 19 13.83 -6.65 2.15
N ALA A 20 13.66 -5.65 1.27
CA ALA A 20 14.49 -4.44 1.31
C ALA A 20 14.23 -3.56 2.53
N ILE A 21 12.98 -3.48 3.00
CA ILE A 21 12.60 -2.59 4.11
C ILE A 21 12.66 -3.30 5.46
N ASN A 22 12.20 -4.55 5.52
CA ASN A 22 12.13 -5.31 6.77
C ASN A 22 13.29 -6.32 6.92
N GLY A 23 14.00 -6.68 5.84
CA GLY A 23 14.96 -7.80 5.83
C GLY A 23 14.27 -9.16 5.72
N ARG A 24 14.87 -10.21 6.31
CA ARG A 24 14.22 -11.53 6.48
C ARG A 24 13.84 -11.85 7.94
N PRO A 25 13.09 -10.99 8.64
CA PRO A 25 12.71 -11.24 10.02
C PRO A 25 11.50 -12.18 10.05
N LEU A 26 11.19 -12.72 11.24
CA LEU A 26 9.93 -13.43 11.43
C LEU A 26 8.76 -12.47 11.18
N PRO A 27 7.55 -12.94 10.77
CA PRO A 27 6.42 -12.06 10.50
C PRO A 27 6.07 -11.09 11.65
N ALA A 28 6.23 -11.51 12.90
CA ALA A 28 5.98 -10.70 14.10
C ALA A 28 7.03 -9.61 14.37
N GLU A 29 8.16 -9.65 13.66
CA GLU A 29 9.31 -8.76 13.83
C GLU A 29 9.42 -7.73 12.70
N LYS A 30 8.52 -7.78 11.70
CA LYS A 30 8.47 -6.77 10.63
C LYS A 30 8.06 -5.42 11.19
N GLN A 31 8.96 -4.45 11.11
CA GLN A 31 8.77 -3.13 11.70
C GLN A 31 7.96 -2.18 10.82
N PHE A 32 8.00 -2.37 9.50
CA PHE A 32 7.45 -1.42 8.54
C PHE A 32 6.37 -2.04 7.67
N GLY A 33 5.24 -1.33 7.58
CA GLY A 33 4.17 -1.59 6.63
C GLY A 33 4.37 -0.83 5.32
N PHE A 34 3.96 -1.43 4.20
CA PHE A 34 3.90 -0.73 2.91
C PHE A 34 2.66 -1.10 2.10
N VAL A 35 2.29 -0.19 1.20
CA VAL A 35 1.32 -0.41 0.14
C VAL A 35 1.90 0.12 -1.18
N LEU A 36 1.85 -0.70 -2.23
CA LEU A 36 2.22 -0.33 -3.59
C LEU A 36 0.94 -0.18 -4.42
N LEU A 37 0.67 1.05 -4.89
CA LEU A 37 -0.45 1.35 -5.79
C LEU A 37 0.02 1.34 -7.24
N ILE A 38 -0.69 0.61 -8.10
CA ILE A 38 -0.46 0.58 -9.54
C ILE A 38 -1.77 0.95 -10.20
N PHE A 39 -1.75 2.01 -11.01
CA PHE A 39 -2.96 2.46 -11.69
C PHE A 39 -2.71 2.71 -13.17
N ALA A 40 -3.70 2.36 -14.00
CA ALA A 40 -3.68 2.73 -15.41
C ALA A 40 -3.85 4.25 -15.54
N LYS A 41 -2.93 4.92 -16.24
CA LYS A 41 -2.97 6.38 -16.45
C LYS A 41 -4.30 6.83 -17.07
N ASP A 42 -4.75 6.08 -18.07
CA ASP A 42 -5.99 6.34 -18.81
C ASP A 42 -7.17 5.46 -18.35
N GLY A 43 -7.04 4.82 -17.19
CA GLY A 43 -8.11 4.00 -16.62
C GLY A 43 -9.24 4.84 -16.02
N GLU A 44 -10.43 4.25 -15.94
CA GLU A 44 -11.61 4.86 -15.34
C GLU A 44 -11.40 5.17 -13.85
N ALA A 45 -11.80 6.37 -13.41
CA ALA A 45 -11.75 6.75 -12.00
C ALA A 45 -12.58 5.78 -11.16
N GLY A 46 -12.03 5.33 -10.03
CA GLY A 46 -12.68 4.35 -9.16
C GLY A 46 -12.43 2.88 -9.54
N ASN A 47 -11.96 2.58 -10.75
CA ASN A 47 -11.68 1.21 -11.20
C ASN A 47 -10.26 1.00 -11.76
N ARG A 48 -9.46 2.07 -11.89
CA ARG A 48 -8.13 2.01 -12.51
C ARG A 48 -7.00 1.49 -11.61
N THR A 49 -7.22 1.34 -10.31
CA THR A 49 -6.14 1.13 -9.32
C THR A 49 -6.16 -0.29 -8.77
N ASN A 50 -5.03 -0.98 -8.91
CA ASN A 50 -4.69 -2.21 -8.19
C ASN A 50 -3.66 -1.90 -7.09
N TYR A 51 -3.57 -2.76 -6.09
CA TYR A 51 -2.56 -2.63 -5.04
C TYR A 51 -2.07 -3.95 -4.48
N VAL A 52 -0.89 -3.92 -3.87
CA VAL A 52 -0.33 -4.99 -3.04
C VAL A 52 0.29 -4.39 -1.78
N SER A 53 0.28 -5.15 -0.68
CA SER A 53 0.71 -4.69 0.64
C SER A 53 1.16 -5.85 1.52
N ASN A 54 1.93 -5.56 2.57
CA ASN A 54 2.27 -6.52 3.63
C ASN A 54 1.43 -6.34 4.91
N CYS A 55 0.53 -5.36 4.95
CA CYS A 55 -0.36 -5.08 6.09
C CYS A 55 -1.81 -5.51 5.82
N ASP A 56 -2.60 -5.53 6.90
CA ASP A 56 -4.04 -5.69 6.82
C ASP A 56 -4.71 -4.49 6.14
N ARG A 57 -5.83 -4.76 5.47
CA ARG A 57 -6.61 -3.73 4.74
C ARG A 57 -6.98 -2.53 5.62
N ARG A 58 -7.25 -2.76 6.91
CA ARG A 58 -7.65 -1.70 7.85
C ARG A 58 -6.53 -0.68 8.07
N ASP A 59 -5.31 -1.15 8.29
CA ASP A 59 -4.15 -0.29 8.51
C ASP A 59 -3.78 0.49 7.24
N ILE A 60 -3.88 -0.18 6.08
CA ILE A 60 -3.65 0.47 4.79
C ILE A 60 -4.65 1.60 4.55
N LEU A 61 -5.94 1.37 4.84
CA LEU A 61 -6.96 2.41 4.69
C LEU A 61 -6.71 3.59 5.65
N ALA A 62 -6.22 3.34 6.86
CA ALA A 62 -5.84 4.41 7.78
C ALA A 62 -4.64 5.21 7.22
N ALA A 63 -3.55 4.54 6.85
CA ALA A 63 -2.36 5.18 6.30
C ALA A 63 -2.64 5.96 5.00
N LEU A 64 -3.50 5.43 4.11
CA LEU A 64 -3.92 6.13 2.89
C LEU A 64 -4.71 7.40 3.20
N LYS A 65 -5.62 7.37 4.19
CA LYS A 65 -6.33 8.59 4.63
C LYS A 65 -5.38 9.62 5.21
N GLU A 66 -4.41 9.18 6.02
CA GLU A 66 -3.41 10.06 6.63
C GLU A 66 -2.54 10.76 5.58
N ILE A 67 -2.04 10.01 4.58
CA ILE A 67 -1.20 10.60 3.51
C ILE A 67 -2.02 11.48 2.57
N THR A 68 -3.27 11.11 2.25
CA THR A 68 -4.18 11.96 1.46
C THR A 68 -4.46 13.27 2.19
N ALA A 69 -4.81 13.22 3.48
CA ALA A 69 -5.00 14.44 4.28
C ALA A 69 -3.74 15.32 4.27
N ARG A 70 -2.55 14.71 4.42
CA ARG A 70 -1.27 15.42 4.31
C ARG A 70 -1.08 16.08 2.94
N PHE A 71 -1.41 15.41 1.84
CA PHE A 71 -1.31 15.95 0.49
C PHE A 71 -2.32 17.07 0.20
N GLU A 72 -3.51 16.98 0.78
CA GLU A 72 -4.55 18.01 0.67
C GLU A 72 -4.29 19.23 1.57
N GLY A 73 -3.17 19.24 2.32
CA GLY A 73 -2.85 20.30 3.27
C GLY A 73 -3.78 20.32 4.49
N GLN A 74 -4.55 19.25 4.72
CA GLN A 74 -5.36 19.09 5.90
C GLN A 74 -4.44 18.68 7.05
N ALA A 75 -4.35 19.53 8.09
CA ALA A 75 -3.67 19.15 9.31
C ALA A 75 -4.36 17.90 9.87
N ALA A 76 -3.59 16.84 10.18
CA ALA A 76 -4.11 15.68 10.89
C ALA A 76 -4.84 16.18 12.14
N GLN A 77 -6.17 16.08 12.16
CA GLN A 77 -6.94 16.42 13.35
C GLN A 77 -6.60 15.40 14.44
N SER A 78 -5.60 15.73 15.26
CA SER A 78 -5.44 15.11 16.57
C SER A 78 -6.50 15.71 17.50
N GLY A 79 -7.76 15.31 17.27
CA GLY A 79 -8.85 15.63 18.18
C GLY A 79 -8.64 14.88 19.50
N ARG A 80 -8.06 15.55 20.49
CA ARG A 80 -8.29 15.22 21.90
C ARG A 80 -9.58 15.94 22.32
N ALA A 81 -10.61 15.15 22.61
CA ALA A 81 -11.72 15.57 23.46
C ALA A 81 -11.54 14.91 24.83
#